data_AF-A0A7Y8J1Z1-F1
#
_entry.id   AF-A0A7Y8J1Z1-F1
#
_cell.length_a   1.000
_cell.length_b   1.000
_cell.length_c   1.000
_cell.angle_alpha   90.00
_cell.angle_beta   90.00
_cell.angle_gamma   90.00
#
_symmetry.space_group_name_H-M   'P 1'
#
loop_
_entity.id
_entity.type
_entity.pdbx_description
1 polymer ?
#
loop_
_entity_poly.entity_id
_entity_poly.type
_entity_poly.pdbx_seq_one_letter_code
_entity_poly.pdbx_strand_id
1 'polypeptide(L)'
;MLQDANAHVTLIALGALLVCCLGWYRCSRRLRRLERNLLDSAEALGQMVEIQMSEHRRISGYMDDIEERILSMSAPEAEPPRPIDRRHQVLALSRKGCDLAEITRRLNIPLGEVELILNLKNYLAGQGSQSAPSSGDMRQHA
;
A
#
# COMPACT_ATOMS: atom_id res chain seq x y z
N MET A 1 57.17 37.28 -67.31
CA MET A 1 56.44 38.21 -66.41
C MET A 1 54.96 37.85 -66.26
N LEU A 2 54.11 37.94 -67.30
CA LEU A 2 52.70 37.49 -67.18
C LEU A 2 52.56 35.98 -66.91
N GLN A 3 53.47 35.17 -67.45
CA GLN A 3 53.46 33.72 -67.29
C GLN A 3 53.82 33.26 -65.86
N ASP A 4 54.68 34.02 -65.18
CA ASP A 4 55.12 33.72 -63.80
C ASP A 4 54.00 34.01 -62.79
N ALA A 5 53.21 35.07 -63.01
CA ALA A 5 52.08 35.42 -62.16
C ALA A 5 50.98 34.34 -62.13
N ASN A 6 50.69 33.72 -63.28
CA ASN A 6 49.67 32.67 -63.38
C ASN A 6 50.10 31.37 -62.66
N ALA A 7 51.40 31.07 -62.62
CA ALA A 7 51.93 29.91 -61.90
C ALA A 7 51.72 30.02 -60.37
N HIS A 8 51.91 31.21 -59.80
CA HIS A 8 51.69 31.42 -58.37
C HIS A 8 50.22 31.30 -57.97
N VAL A 9 49.30 31.85 -58.77
CA VAL A 9 47.85 31.78 -58.50
C VAL A 9 47.36 30.33 -58.51
N THR A 10 47.82 29.52 -59.46
CA THR A 10 47.43 28.10 -59.55
C THR A 10 47.96 27.28 -58.37
N LEU A 11 49.20 27.52 -57.92
CA LEU A 11 49.75 26.88 -56.72
C LEU A 11 48.96 27.24 -55.46
N ILE A 12 48.56 28.50 -55.30
CA ILE A 12 47.73 28.94 -54.17
C ILE A 12 46.36 28.27 -54.22
N ALA A 13 45.73 28.21 -55.39
CA ALA A 13 44.42 27.57 -55.56
C ALA A 13 44.48 26.05 -55.25
N LEU A 14 45.52 25.35 -55.72
CA LEU A 14 45.73 23.94 -55.41
C LEU A 14 46.00 23.72 -53.92
N GLY A 15 46.78 24.59 -53.29
CA GLY A 15 47.02 24.56 -51.85
C GLY A 15 45.72 24.73 -51.05
N ALA A 16 44.89 25.72 -51.42
CA ALA A 16 43.61 25.98 -50.78
C ALA A 16 42.63 24.79 -50.96
N LEU A 17 42.57 24.22 -52.16
CA LEU A 17 41.75 23.04 -52.43
C LEU A 17 42.18 21.84 -51.59
N LEU A 18 43.48 21.58 -51.51
CA LEU A 18 44.01 20.46 -50.72
C LEU A 18 43.72 20.64 -49.22
N VAL A 19 43.90 21.84 -48.68
CA VAL A 19 43.53 22.16 -47.29
C VAL A 19 42.02 21.98 -47.07
N CYS A 20 41.19 22.45 -48.00
CA CYS A 20 39.74 22.30 -47.93
C CYS A 20 39.33 20.82 -47.96
N CYS A 21 39.88 20.01 -48.88
CA CYS A 21 39.64 18.57 -48.97
C CYS A 21 40.07 17.83 -47.71
N LEU A 22 41.23 18.16 -47.13
CA LEU A 22 41.69 17.57 -45.86
C LEU A 22 40.78 17.97 -44.69
N GLY A 23 40.32 19.23 -44.66
CA GLY A 23 39.37 19.74 -43.68
C GLY A 23 38.04 18.99 -43.76
N TRP A 24 37.49 18.86 -44.96
CA TRP A 24 36.28 18.09 -45.23
C TRP A 24 36.45 16.63 -44.81
N TYR A 25 37.54 15.98 -45.22
CA TYR A 25 37.81 14.59 -44.87
C TYR A 25 37.90 14.36 -43.36
N ARG A 26 38.57 15.27 -42.63
CA ARG A 26 38.63 15.23 -41.17
C ARG A 26 37.26 15.47 -40.53
N CYS A 27 36.49 16.41 -41.05
CA CYS A 27 35.14 16.70 -40.56
C CYS A 27 34.20 15.50 -40.77
N SER A 28 34.15 14.94 -41.99
CA SER A 28 33.35 13.76 -42.29
C SER A 28 33.74 12.55 -41.43
N ARG A 29 35.04 12.36 -41.16
CA ARG A 29 35.50 11.31 -40.24
C ARG A 29 34.99 11.51 -38.81
N ARG A 30 34.96 12.75 -38.32
CA ARG A 30 34.41 13.06 -36.99
C ARG A 30 32.91 12.85 -36.94
N LEU A 31 32.18 13.31 -37.96
CA LEU A 31 30.74 13.15 -38.05
C LEU A 31 30.34 11.67 -38.00
N ARG A 32 31.02 10.81 -38.79
CA ARG A 32 30.80 9.35 -38.76
C ARG A 32 31.16 8.67 -37.43
N ARG A 33 32.00 9.29 -36.60
CA ARG A 33 32.28 8.77 -35.24
C ARG A 33 31.17 9.16 -34.28
N LEU A 34 30.70 10.41 -34.36
CA LEU A 34 29.57 10.88 -33.55
C LEU A 34 28.30 10.11 -33.86
N GLU A 35 28.03 9.87 -35.15
CA GLU A 35 26.89 9.07 -35.60
C GLU A 35 26.91 7.65 -35.01
N ARG A 36 28.07 6.98 -35.06
CA ARG A 36 28.22 5.65 -34.44
C ARG A 36 28.05 5.69 -32.93
N ASN A 37 28.68 6.64 -32.25
CA ASN A 37 28.53 6.77 -30.79
C ASN A 37 27.07 7.06 -30.40
N LEU A 38 26.33 7.83 -31.22
CA LEU A 38 24.91 8.09 -31.00
C LEU A 38 24.07 6.84 -31.21
N LEU A 39 24.37 6.04 -32.25
CA LEU A 39 23.73 4.74 -32.47
C LEU A 39 24.00 3.77 -31.30
N ASP A 40 25.26 3.65 -30.87
CA ASP A 40 25.64 2.79 -29.74
C ASP A 40 24.94 3.24 -28.44
N SER A 41 24.86 4.57 -28.22
CA SER A 41 24.15 5.12 -27.05
C SER A 41 22.63 4.91 -27.14
N ALA A 42 22.05 5.02 -28.33
CA ALA A 42 20.63 4.78 -28.55
C ALA A 42 20.28 3.29 -28.32
N GLU A 43 21.14 2.38 -28.76
CA GLU A 43 20.99 0.95 -28.50
C GLU A 43 21.09 0.64 -26.99
N ALA A 44 22.09 1.20 -26.30
CA ALA A 44 22.24 1.03 -24.86
C ALA A 44 21.02 1.57 -24.07
N LEU A 45 20.48 2.73 -24.46
CA LEU A 45 19.26 3.27 -23.87
C LEU A 45 18.04 2.38 -24.16
N GLY A 46 17.95 1.81 -25.36
CA GLY A 46 16.91 0.85 -25.71
C GLY A 46 16.91 -0.37 -24.80
N GLN A 47 18.09 -0.97 -24.59
CA GLN A 47 18.25 -2.11 -23.68
C GLN A 47 17.90 -1.76 -22.23
N MET A 48 18.31 -0.57 -21.77
CA MET A 48 18.01 -0.11 -20.42
C MET A 48 16.49 0.08 -20.20
N VAL A 49 15.79 0.62 -21.19
CA VAL A 49 14.31 0.75 -21.14
C VAL A 49 13.63 -0.62 -21.13
N GLU A 50 14.12 -1.58 -21.91
CA GLU A 50 13.58 -2.94 -21.92
C GLU A 50 13.73 -3.62 -20.55
N ILE A 51 14.89 -3.51 -19.92
CA ILE A 51 15.13 -3.99 -18.56
C ILE A 51 14.17 -3.30 -17.58
N GLN A 52 14.04 -1.97 -17.64
CA GLN A 52 13.16 -1.22 -16.77
C GLN A 52 11.68 -1.63 -16.93
N MET A 53 11.24 -1.91 -18.16
CA MET A 53 9.89 -2.43 -18.41
C MET A 53 9.70 -3.83 -17.82
N SER A 54 10.68 -4.72 -17.93
CA SER A 54 10.59 -6.05 -17.34
C SER A 54 10.52 -6.01 -15.81
N GLU A 55 11.31 -5.15 -15.18
CA GLU A 55 11.30 -4.97 -13.72
C GLU A 55 9.99 -4.34 -13.26
N HIS A 56 9.47 -3.34 -13.99
CA HIS A 56 8.16 -2.75 -13.67
C HIS A 56 7.03 -3.78 -13.79
N ARG A 57 7.04 -4.64 -14.83
CA ARG A 57 6.04 -5.72 -14.96
C ARG A 57 6.13 -6.70 -13.80
N ARG A 58 7.35 -7.06 -13.39
CA ARG A 58 7.58 -7.97 -12.26
C ARG A 58 7.07 -7.37 -10.94
N ILE A 59 7.38 -6.10 -10.67
CA ILE A 59 6.90 -5.39 -9.47
C ILE A 59 5.38 -5.27 -9.49
N SER A 60 4.78 -4.96 -10.65
CA SER A 60 3.33 -4.89 -10.79
C SER A 60 2.68 -6.22 -10.42
N GLY A 61 3.20 -7.35 -10.93
CA GLY A 61 2.68 -8.67 -10.56
C GLY A 61 2.77 -8.97 -9.06
N TYR A 62 3.88 -8.60 -8.42
CA TYR A 62 3.99 -8.74 -6.96
C TYR A 62 2.99 -7.87 -6.19
N MET A 63 2.65 -6.68 -6.69
CA MET A 63 1.65 -5.82 -6.07
C MET A 63 0.25 -6.42 -6.21
N ASP A 64 -0.07 -6.97 -7.38
CA ASP A 64 -1.35 -7.66 -7.62
C ASP A 64 -1.50 -8.88 -6.67
N ASP A 65 -0.43 -9.68 -6.49
CA ASP A 65 -0.42 -10.81 -5.54
C ASP A 65 -0.63 -10.35 -4.09
N ILE A 66 -0.02 -9.22 -3.70
CA ILE A 66 -0.18 -8.63 -2.36
C ILE A 66 -1.62 -8.13 -2.18
N GLU A 67 -2.18 -7.48 -3.20
CA GLU A 67 -3.56 -6.99 -3.18
C GLU A 67 -4.55 -8.15 -3.02
N GLU A 68 -4.39 -9.23 -3.78
CA GLU A 68 -5.21 -10.44 -3.65
C GLU A 68 -5.11 -11.02 -2.23
N ARG A 69 -3.90 -11.08 -1.68
CA ARG A 69 -3.68 -11.57 -0.31
C ARG A 69 -4.35 -10.67 0.72
N ILE A 70 -4.28 -9.35 0.58
CA ILE A 70 -4.97 -8.40 1.46
C ILE A 70 -6.48 -8.60 1.35
N LEU A 71 -7.02 -8.70 0.13
CA LEU A 71 -8.44 -8.93 -0.12
C LEU A 71 -8.91 -10.22 0.57
N SER A 72 -8.15 -11.30 0.46
CA SER A 72 -8.47 -12.58 1.11
C SER A 72 -8.45 -12.52 2.64
N MET A 73 -7.57 -11.70 3.23
CA MET A 73 -7.51 -11.47 4.69
C MET A 73 -8.59 -10.49 5.17
N SER A 74 -9.02 -9.59 4.30
CA SER A 74 -10.04 -8.57 4.59
C SER A 74 -11.47 -9.08 4.42
N ALA A 75 -11.66 -10.35 4.04
CA ALA A 75 -12.94 -11.00 4.17
C ALA A 75 -13.42 -10.78 5.62
N PRO A 76 -14.54 -10.06 5.83
CA PRO A 76 -14.97 -9.71 7.16
C PRO A 76 -15.20 -11.02 7.92
N GLU A 77 -14.35 -11.30 8.91
CA GLU A 77 -14.69 -12.24 9.97
C GLU A 77 -16.09 -11.84 10.42
N ALA A 78 -17.04 -12.76 10.22
CA ALA A 78 -18.45 -12.54 10.44
C ALA A 78 -18.64 -11.64 11.66
N GLU A 79 -19.23 -10.45 11.44
CA GLU A 79 -19.28 -9.39 12.45
C GLU A 79 -19.54 -10.03 13.83
N PRO A 80 -18.69 -9.76 14.84
CA PRO A 80 -18.92 -10.31 16.16
C PRO A 80 -20.37 -10.03 16.52
N PRO A 81 -21.15 -11.05 16.96
CA PRO A 81 -22.57 -10.90 17.18
C PRO A 81 -22.78 -9.67 18.04
N ARG A 82 -23.70 -8.79 17.59
CA ARG A 82 -23.89 -7.47 18.18
C ARG A 82 -24.01 -7.63 19.70
N PRO A 83 -23.55 -6.65 20.52
CA PRO A 83 -23.58 -6.78 21.98
C PRO A 83 -24.96 -7.17 22.55
N ILE A 84 -26.02 -6.76 21.85
CA ILE A 84 -27.42 -7.10 22.16
C ILE A 84 -27.68 -8.61 21.99
N ASP A 85 -27.15 -9.24 20.94
CA ASP A 85 -27.34 -10.66 20.67
C ASP A 85 -26.59 -11.51 21.71
N ARG A 86 -25.39 -11.06 22.12
CA ARG A 86 -24.59 -11.74 23.17
C ARG A 86 -25.33 -11.80 24.50
N ARG A 87 -25.90 -10.68 24.95
CA ARG A 87 -26.70 -10.63 26.18
C ARG A 87 -27.89 -11.59 26.13
N HIS A 88 -28.62 -11.62 25.02
CA HIS A 88 -29.77 -12.52 24.86
C HIS A 88 -29.36 -13.99 24.88
N GLN A 89 -28.24 -14.34 24.25
CA GLN A 89 -27.70 -15.71 24.26
C GLN A 89 -27.29 -16.15 25.66
N VAL A 90 -26.59 -15.30 26.44
CA VAL A 90 -26.25 -15.57 27.84
C VAL A 90 -27.51 -15.82 28.67
N LEU A 91 -28.52 -14.96 28.55
CA LEU A 91 -29.78 -15.09 29.29
C LEU A 91 -30.57 -16.33 28.88
N ALA A 92 -30.57 -16.68 27.59
CA ALA A 92 -31.25 -17.87 27.07
C ALA A 92 -30.60 -19.16 27.58
N LEU A 93 -29.27 -19.24 27.63
CA LEU A 93 -28.55 -20.40 28.18
C LEU A 93 -28.74 -20.52 29.69
N SER A 94 -28.69 -19.40 30.42
CA SER A 94 -28.99 -19.38 31.86
C SER A 94 -30.42 -19.87 32.15
N ARG A 95 -31.42 -19.48 31.35
CA ARG A 95 -32.80 -19.99 31.47
C ARG A 95 -32.93 -21.50 31.20
N LYS A 96 -32.02 -22.07 30.41
CA LYS A 96 -31.95 -23.52 30.16
C LYS A 96 -31.24 -24.28 31.28
N GLY A 97 -30.73 -23.59 32.30
CA GLY A 97 -30.01 -24.20 33.42
C GLY A 97 -28.55 -24.54 33.12
N CYS A 98 -27.96 -23.97 32.07
CA CYS A 98 -26.53 -24.14 31.81
C CYS A 98 -25.69 -23.44 32.89
N ASP A 99 -24.61 -24.08 33.30
CA ASP A 99 -23.67 -23.52 34.28
C ASP A 99 -22.81 -22.40 33.66
N LEU A 100 -22.29 -21.50 34.49
CA LEU A 100 -21.47 -20.35 34.10
C LEU A 100 -20.27 -20.78 33.25
N ALA A 101 -19.55 -21.83 33.68
CA ALA A 101 -18.41 -22.39 32.96
C ALA A 101 -18.79 -22.98 31.60
N GLU A 102 -20.01 -23.47 31.46
CA GLU A 102 -20.51 -23.99 30.18
C GLU A 102 -20.92 -22.85 29.23
N ILE A 103 -21.51 -21.78 29.76
CA ILE A 103 -21.90 -20.59 29.00
C ILE A 103 -20.67 -19.86 28.46
N THR A 104 -19.64 -19.65 29.28
CA THR A 104 -18.38 -19.01 28.86
C THR A 104 -17.69 -19.80 27.76
N ARG A 105 -17.65 -21.13 27.89
CA ARG A 105 -17.08 -22.02 26.87
C ARG A 105 -17.86 -22.00 25.56
N ARG A 106 -19.20 -22.00 25.62
CA ARG A 106 -20.06 -22.03 24.40
C ARG A 106 -20.08 -20.70 23.66
N LEU A 107 -19.99 -19.57 24.35
CA LEU A 107 -20.08 -18.24 23.75
C LEU A 107 -18.71 -17.56 23.56
N ASN A 108 -17.64 -18.17 24.06
CA ASN A 108 -16.29 -17.59 24.11
C ASN A 108 -16.26 -16.19 24.74
N ILE A 109 -16.96 -16.03 25.88
CA ILE A 109 -17.10 -14.78 26.63
C ILE A 109 -16.38 -14.95 27.99
N PRO A 110 -15.64 -13.94 28.48
CA PRO A 110 -14.98 -14.01 29.79
C PRO A 110 -15.99 -14.17 30.93
N LEU A 111 -15.61 -14.93 31.96
CA LEU A 111 -16.48 -15.26 33.09
C LEU A 111 -17.08 -14.02 33.76
N GLY A 112 -16.28 -12.98 33.99
CA GLY A 112 -16.75 -11.74 34.62
C GLY A 112 -17.84 -11.00 33.83
N GLU A 113 -17.84 -11.10 32.50
CA GLU A 113 -18.90 -10.49 31.67
C GLU A 113 -20.20 -11.28 31.78
N VAL A 114 -20.13 -12.61 31.81
CA VAL A 114 -21.30 -13.48 32.02
C VAL A 114 -21.92 -13.23 33.40
N GLU A 115 -21.09 -13.17 34.45
CA GLU A 115 -21.54 -12.85 35.81
C GLU A 115 -22.19 -11.47 35.89
N LEU A 116 -21.57 -10.46 35.28
CA LEU A 116 -22.12 -9.11 35.23
C LEU A 116 -23.50 -9.07 34.57
N ILE A 117 -23.68 -9.73 33.42
CA ILE A 117 -24.96 -9.78 32.70
C ILE A 117 -26.06 -10.42 33.56
N LEU A 118 -25.74 -11.51 34.26
CA LEU A 118 -26.71 -12.21 35.13
C LEU A 118 -27.04 -11.39 36.38
N ASN A 119 -26.05 -10.73 36.98
CA ASN A 119 -26.25 -9.84 38.12
C ASN A 119 -27.12 -8.64 37.75
N LEU A 120 -26.88 -8.01 36.60
CA LEU A 120 -27.71 -6.92 36.09
C LEU A 120 -29.16 -7.36 35.85
N LYS A 121 -29.38 -8.57 35.32
CA LYS A 121 -30.72 -9.14 35.16
C LYS A 121 -31.43 -9.29 36.50
N ASN A 122 -30.75 -9.81 37.52
CA ASN A 122 -31.34 -9.99 38.85
C ASN A 122 -31.63 -8.66 39.54
N TYR A 123 -30.74 -7.68 39.37
CA TYR A 123 -30.94 -6.31 39.89
C TYR A 123 -32.17 -5.64 39.27
N LEU A 124 -32.33 -5.73 37.95
CA LEU A 124 -33.49 -5.18 37.24
C LEU A 124 -34.79 -5.93 37.56
N ALA A 125 -34.73 -7.24 37.79
CA ALA A 125 -35.89 -8.02 38.22
C ALA A 125 -36.29 -7.71 39.68
N GLY A 126 -35.32 -7.45 40.56
CA GLY A 126 -35.54 -7.12 41.97
C GLY A 126 -35.98 -5.68 42.24
N GLN A 127 -35.65 -4.73 41.35
CA GLN A 127 -36.14 -3.35 41.46
C GLN A 127 -37.65 -3.19 41.23
N GLY A 128 -38.34 -4.22 40.71
CA GLY A 128 -39.81 -4.23 40.65
C GLY A 128 -40.51 -4.59 41.97
N SER A 129 -39.76 -5.01 43.00
CA SER A 129 -40.33 -5.56 44.25
C SER A 129 -39.89 -4.87 45.54
N GLN A 130 -38.98 -3.88 45.48
CA GLN A 130 -38.68 -3.05 46.65
C GLN A 130 -39.46 -1.73 46.56
N SER A 131 -40.68 -1.78 47.11
CA SER A 131 -41.35 -0.65 47.72
C SER A 131 -40.33 0.23 48.45
N ALA A 132 -40.29 1.51 48.08
CA ALA A 132 -39.59 2.55 48.81
C ALA A 132 -39.83 2.39 50.32
N PRO A 133 -38.78 2.37 51.16
CA PRO A 133 -39.00 2.53 52.59
C PRO A 133 -39.59 3.93 52.81
N SER A 134 -40.89 3.90 53.11
CA SER A 134 -41.68 4.93 53.75
C SER A 134 -40.81 5.81 54.65
N SER A 135 -40.78 7.09 54.30
CA SER A 135 -40.61 8.21 55.22
C SER A 135 -41.27 7.87 56.58
N GLY A 136 -40.48 7.90 57.67
CA GLY A 136 -40.97 7.50 58.99
C GLY A 136 -39.95 7.75 60.10
N ASP A 137 -40.06 8.93 60.69
CA ASP A 137 -39.78 9.30 62.08
C ASP A 137 -38.37 9.14 62.72
N MET A 138 -37.73 10.30 62.90
CA MET A 138 -37.72 11.06 64.16
C MET A 138 -37.29 10.34 65.46
N ARG A 139 -36.08 10.68 65.94
CA ARG A 139 -35.70 10.98 67.35
C ARG A 139 -34.19 11.24 67.41
N GLN A 140 -33.71 12.50 67.49
CA GLN A 140 -33.43 13.27 68.71
C GLN A 140 -32.76 12.45 69.84
N HIS A 141 -31.47 12.71 70.07
CA HIS A 141 -30.79 12.89 71.36
C HIS A 141 -29.40 13.49 71.01
N ALA A 142 -29.18 14.78 71.26
CA ALA A 142 -28.65 15.40 72.49
C ALA A 142 -27.14 15.25 72.59
#